data_AF-A0A512UAR2-F1
#
_entry.id   AF-A0A512UAR2-F1
#
_cell.length_a   1.000
_cell.length_b   1.000
_cell.length_c   1.000
_cell.angle_alpha   90.00
_cell.angle_beta   90.00
_cell.angle_gamma   90.00
#
_symmetry.space_group_name_H-M   'P 1'
#
loop_
_entity.id
_entity.type
_entity.pdbx_description
1 polymer ?
#
loop_
_entity_poly.entity_id
_entity_poly.type
_entity_poly.pdbx_seq_one_letter_code
_entity_poly.pdbx_strand_id
1 'polypeptide(L)'
;MSTIGAVYSYVIKLDADFVKVLSQHNFTSSLIQNPVSKVITECLFIGFVVLFWYELLYWSGIYIGLWEYHAKDIFKEVPVHCAHVYVRLNIAKKTDAENVRSYYQLKKQSPYNILNWKTLNEKGTNLFELNQFVKYHFEFSPEDFENNPEPELGSTIEHLREKTLATFLRSSIKAKFYSELKGVSLDDVLIFNNKTEEVKPSHNKTYLSKIHIETGNVIDGIILV
;
A
#
# COMPACT_ATOMS: atom_id res chain seq x y z
N MET A 1 -49.83 -2.02 -36.89
CA MET A 1 -48.82 -3.08 -36.64
C MET A 1 -48.63 -3.17 -35.15
N SER A 2 -48.93 -4.31 -34.52
CA SER A 2 -48.87 -4.43 -33.06
C SER A 2 -47.40 -4.42 -32.60
N THR A 3 -47.11 -3.65 -31.56
CA THR A 3 -45.80 -3.61 -30.87
C THR A 3 -45.29 -5.01 -30.51
N ILE A 4 -46.22 -5.93 -30.21
CA ILE A 4 -45.95 -7.35 -29.94
C ILE A 4 -45.29 -8.05 -31.13
N GLY A 5 -45.72 -7.76 -32.37
CA GLY A 5 -45.15 -8.37 -33.57
C GLY A 5 -43.70 -7.93 -33.84
N ALA A 6 -43.36 -6.68 -33.51
CA ALA A 6 -41.99 -6.16 -33.65
C ALA A 6 -41.04 -6.73 -32.58
N VAL A 7 -41.53 -6.91 -31.35
CA VAL A 7 -40.74 -7.55 -30.28
C VAL A 7 -40.50 -9.02 -30.60
N TYR A 8 -41.53 -9.73 -31.08
CA TYR A 8 -41.42 -11.14 -31.44
C TYR A 8 -40.40 -11.39 -32.56
N SER A 9 -40.43 -10.57 -33.62
CA SER A 9 -39.47 -10.69 -34.72
C SER A 9 -38.03 -10.37 -34.27
N TYR A 10 -37.86 -9.42 -33.35
CA TYR A 10 -36.57 -9.09 -32.77
C TYR A 10 -36.01 -10.25 -31.92
N VAL A 11 -36.85 -10.86 -31.08
CA VAL A 11 -36.45 -12.03 -30.25
C VAL A 11 -36.04 -13.21 -31.12
N ILE A 12 -36.80 -13.51 -32.19
CA ILE A 12 -36.44 -14.57 -33.14
C ILE A 12 -35.09 -14.30 -33.80
N LYS A 13 -34.84 -13.04 -34.18
CA LYS A 13 -33.56 -12.68 -34.81
C LYS A 13 -32.39 -12.86 -33.84
N LEU A 14 -32.55 -12.41 -32.59
CA LEU A 14 -31.53 -12.60 -31.55
C LEU A 14 -31.26 -14.08 -31.26
N ASP A 15 -32.31 -14.90 -31.17
CA ASP A 15 -32.20 -16.36 -31.00
C ASP A 15 -31.41 -16.99 -32.15
N ALA A 16 -31.71 -16.61 -33.39
CA ALA A 16 -31.00 -17.10 -34.57
C ALA A 16 -29.53 -16.69 -34.59
N ASP A 17 -29.22 -15.44 -34.23
CA ASP A 17 -27.85 -14.94 -34.14
C ASP A 17 -27.08 -15.65 -33.00
N PHE A 18 -27.73 -15.90 -31.86
CA PHE A 18 -27.16 -16.62 -30.73
C PHE A 18 -26.81 -18.08 -31.08
N VAL A 19 -27.76 -18.80 -31.70
CA VAL A 19 -27.54 -20.16 -32.21
C VAL A 19 -26.43 -20.20 -33.25
N LYS A 20 -26.38 -19.20 -34.14
CA LYS A 20 -25.32 -19.08 -35.15
C LYS A 20 -23.93 -18.91 -34.53
N VAL A 21 -23.80 -18.13 -33.46
CA VAL A 21 -22.51 -17.94 -32.78
C VAL A 21 -22.11 -19.20 -32.01
N LEU A 22 -23.02 -19.77 -31.22
CA LEU A 22 -22.71 -20.96 -30.42
C LEU A 22 -22.51 -22.24 -31.25
N SER A 23 -23.03 -22.31 -32.48
CA SER A 23 -22.79 -23.45 -33.37
C SER A 23 -21.40 -23.45 -34.02
N GLN A 24 -20.62 -22.36 -33.91
CA GLN A 24 -19.29 -22.26 -34.56
C GLN A 24 -18.22 -23.15 -33.91
N HIS A 25 -18.41 -23.53 -32.65
CA HIS A 25 -17.47 -24.39 -31.93
C HIS A 25 -18.13 -25.67 -31.43
N ASN A 26 -17.40 -26.79 -31.48
CA ASN A 26 -17.91 -28.10 -31.09
C ASN A 26 -18.37 -28.15 -29.62
N PHE A 27 -17.69 -27.44 -28.72
CA PHE A 27 -18.02 -27.39 -27.30
C PHE A 27 -19.30 -26.61 -26.99
N THR A 28 -19.57 -25.54 -27.73
CA THR A 28 -20.76 -24.70 -27.54
C THR A 28 -21.96 -25.23 -28.32
N SER A 29 -21.72 -25.93 -29.44
CA SER A 29 -22.75 -26.58 -30.23
C SER A 29 -23.51 -27.64 -29.42
N SER A 30 -22.84 -28.42 -28.57
CA SER A 30 -23.50 -29.40 -27.70
C SER A 30 -24.46 -28.78 -26.69
N LEU A 31 -24.30 -27.50 -26.34
CA LEU A 31 -25.16 -26.80 -25.37
C LEU A 31 -26.51 -26.39 -25.96
N ILE A 32 -26.64 -26.36 -27.28
CA ILE A 32 -27.85 -25.89 -27.98
C ILE A 32 -28.60 -27.00 -28.73
N GLN A 33 -28.11 -28.25 -28.68
CA GLN A 33 -28.73 -29.39 -29.37
C GLN A 33 -30.09 -29.79 -28.77
N ASN A 34 -30.23 -29.69 -27.45
CA ASN A 34 -31.48 -29.96 -26.76
C ASN A 34 -32.22 -28.63 -26.46
N PRO A 35 -33.53 -28.51 -26.76
CA PRO A 35 -34.32 -27.31 -26.44
C PRO A 35 -34.21 -26.84 -25.00
N VAL A 36 -34.15 -27.76 -24.02
CA VAL A 36 -34.01 -27.40 -22.60
C VAL A 36 -32.65 -26.81 -22.31
N SER A 37 -31.59 -27.43 -22.84
CA SER A 37 -30.21 -26.95 -22.68
C SER A 37 -30.00 -25.59 -23.35
N LYS A 38 -30.63 -25.37 -24.51
CA LYS A 38 -30.62 -24.09 -25.22
C LYS A 38 -31.20 -22.98 -24.33
N VAL A 39 -32.40 -23.19 -23.76
CA VAL A 39 -33.05 -22.21 -22.89
C VAL A 39 -32.19 -21.90 -21.65
N ILE A 40 -31.63 -22.92 -21.00
CA ILE A 40 -30.75 -22.71 -19.83
C ILE A 40 -29.53 -21.86 -20.23
N THR A 41 -28.91 -22.19 -21.36
CA THR A 41 -27.72 -21.49 -21.87
C THR A 41 -28.03 -20.04 -22.22
N GLU A 42 -29.19 -19.77 -22.85
CA GLU A 42 -29.67 -18.41 -23.14
C GLU A 42 -29.91 -17.60 -21.88
N CYS A 43 -30.59 -18.17 -20.89
CA CYS A 43 -30.84 -17.49 -19.61
C CYS A 43 -29.54 -17.14 -18.89
N LEU A 44 -28.58 -18.08 -18.84
CA LEU A 44 -27.27 -17.84 -18.22
C LEU A 44 -26.47 -16.78 -18.97
N PHE A 45 -26.48 -16.82 -20.30
CA PHE A 45 -25.78 -15.82 -21.10
C PHE A 45 -26.37 -14.42 -20.92
N ILE A 46 -27.71 -14.29 -20.93
CA ILE A 46 -28.38 -13.02 -20.65
C ILE A 46 -28.03 -12.53 -19.24
N GLY A 47 -28.08 -13.41 -18.25
CA GLY A 47 -27.68 -13.08 -16.87
C GLY A 47 -26.24 -12.58 -16.78
N PHE A 48 -25.31 -13.26 -17.46
CA PHE A 48 -23.91 -12.85 -17.55
C PHE A 48 -23.76 -11.47 -18.19
N VAL A 49 -24.43 -11.21 -19.32
CA VAL A 49 -24.36 -9.91 -20.01
C VAL A 49 -24.87 -8.79 -19.11
N VAL A 50 -25.99 -9.01 -18.40
CA VAL A 50 -26.54 -8.02 -17.46
C VAL A 50 -25.57 -7.74 -16.31
N LEU A 51 -25.03 -8.77 -15.67
CA LEU A 51 -24.07 -8.62 -14.58
C LEU A 51 -22.77 -7.96 -15.04
N PHE A 52 -22.27 -8.35 -16.20
CA PHE A 52 -21.06 -7.78 -16.78
C PHE A 52 -21.22 -6.28 -17.04
N TRP A 53 -22.33 -5.86 -17.66
CA TRP A 53 -22.60 -4.45 -17.89
C TRP A 53 -22.82 -3.67 -16.59
N TYR A 54 -23.52 -4.27 -15.63
CA TYR A 54 -23.69 -3.67 -14.30
C TYR A 54 -22.32 -3.38 -13.65
N GLU A 55 -21.44 -4.38 -13.57
CA GLU A 55 -20.09 -4.23 -12.99
C GLU A 55 -19.25 -3.23 -13.78
N LEU A 56 -19.26 -3.30 -15.12
CA LEU A 56 -18.48 -2.39 -15.96
C LEU A 56 -18.91 -0.93 -15.75
N LEU A 57 -20.21 -0.66 -15.74
CA LEU A 57 -20.72 0.68 -15.47
C LEU A 57 -20.37 1.10 -14.04
N TYR A 58 -20.59 0.22 -13.07
CA TYR A 58 -20.34 0.48 -11.65
C TYR A 58 -18.89 0.90 -11.39
N TRP A 59 -17.91 0.10 -11.84
CA TRP A 59 -16.49 0.39 -11.68
C TRP A 59 -16.04 1.59 -12.49
N SER A 60 -16.57 1.77 -13.70
CA SER A 60 -16.27 2.97 -14.50
C SER A 60 -16.75 4.24 -13.80
N GLY A 61 -17.94 4.21 -13.19
CA GLY A 61 -18.48 5.34 -12.43
C GLY A 61 -17.66 5.66 -11.19
N ILE A 62 -17.15 4.65 -10.49
CA ILE A 62 -16.20 4.86 -9.37
C ILE A 62 -14.90 5.50 -9.88
N TYR A 63 -14.32 4.97 -10.96
CA TYR A 63 -13.05 5.45 -11.51
C TYR A 63 -13.11 6.90 -11.99
N ILE A 64 -14.24 7.30 -12.58
CA ILE A 64 -14.48 8.68 -13.07
C ILE A 64 -14.99 9.60 -11.95
N GLY A 65 -15.33 9.05 -10.77
CA GLY A 65 -15.83 9.82 -9.63
C GLY A 65 -17.31 10.25 -9.75
N LEU A 66 -18.11 9.53 -10.54
CA LEU A 66 -19.56 9.77 -10.67
C LEU A 66 -20.36 9.31 -9.44
N TRP A 67 -19.90 8.27 -8.75
CA TRP A 67 -20.46 7.79 -7.49
C TRP A 67 -19.39 7.10 -6.63
N GLU A 68 -19.69 6.96 -5.34
CA GLU A 68 -18.80 6.31 -4.39
C GLU A 68 -19.11 4.82 -4.26
N TYR A 69 -18.12 4.06 -3.78
CA TYR A 69 -18.27 2.64 -3.51
C TYR A 69 -19.35 2.42 -2.43
N HIS A 70 -20.41 1.66 -2.75
CA HIS A 70 -21.59 1.49 -1.90
C HIS A 70 -21.28 0.96 -0.49
N ALA A 71 -20.16 0.26 -0.33
CA ALA A 71 -19.77 -0.32 0.95
C ALA A 71 -18.79 0.57 1.73
N LYS A 72 -18.50 1.81 1.28
CA LYS A 72 -17.60 2.75 1.98
C LYS A 72 -18.09 3.11 3.39
N ASP A 73 -19.41 3.12 3.62
CA ASP A 73 -19.98 3.44 4.93
C ASP A 73 -20.14 2.22 5.85
N ILE A 74 -20.27 1.02 5.27
CA ILE A 74 -20.42 -0.26 6.00
C ILE A 74 -19.05 -0.83 6.36
N PHE A 75 -18.10 -0.69 5.44
CA PHE A 75 -16.67 -0.85 5.66
C PHE A 75 -16.06 0.54 5.66
N LYS A 76 -16.33 1.30 6.73
CA LYS A 76 -15.25 2.17 7.21
C LYS A 76 -14.13 1.20 7.53
N GLU A 77 -13.21 1.01 6.60
CA GLU A 77 -11.90 0.46 6.92
C GLU A 77 -11.41 1.34 8.06
N VAL A 78 -11.63 0.89 9.30
CA VAL A 78 -10.99 1.49 10.45
C VAL A 78 -9.53 1.45 10.05
N PRO A 79 -8.86 2.61 9.87
CA PRO A 79 -7.49 2.64 9.40
C PRO A 79 -6.74 1.64 10.24
N VAL A 80 -6.23 0.60 9.59
CA VAL A 80 -5.60 -0.51 10.30
C VAL A 80 -4.46 0.13 11.08
N HIS A 81 -4.63 0.24 12.40
CA HIS A 81 -3.61 0.82 13.26
C HIS A 81 -2.32 0.05 12.97
N CYS A 82 -1.22 0.78 12.83
CA CYS A 82 0.06 0.16 12.54
C CYS A 82 0.45 -0.72 13.73
N ALA A 83 0.21 -2.03 13.62
CA ALA A 83 0.41 -2.97 14.72
C ALA A 83 1.88 -3.33 14.87
N HIS A 84 2.62 -3.34 13.76
CA HIS A 84 4.07 -3.51 13.79
C HIS A 84 4.73 -2.92 12.56
N VAL A 85 5.98 -2.49 12.70
CA VAL A 85 6.81 -1.98 11.61
C VAL A 85 8.23 -2.51 11.75
N TYR A 86 8.87 -2.79 10.62
CA TYR A 86 10.29 -3.12 10.60
C TYR A 86 11.12 -1.87 10.37
N VAL A 87 12.01 -1.54 11.30
CA VAL A 87 12.91 -0.39 11.18
C VAL A 87 14.32 -0.88 10.92
N ARG A 88 14.86 -0.55 9.74
CA ARG A 88 16.28 -0.75 9.43
C ARG A 88 17.05 0.45 9.97
N LEU A 89 17.81 0.22 11.03
CA LEU A 89 18.58 1.26 11.71
C LEU A 89 20.02 1.33 11.21
N ASN A 90 20.48 2.56 11.02
CA ASN A 90 21.89 2.88 10.83
C ASN A 90 22.24 4.22 11.49
N ILE A 91 23.52 4.56 11.52
CA ILE A 91 24.07 5.72 12.21
C ILE A 91 24.83 6.57 11.19
N ALA A 92 24.71 7.88 11.30
CA ALA A 92 25.48 8.84 10.51
C ALA A 92 25.93 10.00 11.42
N LYS A 93 26.99 10.71 11.04
CA LYS A 93 27.44 11.88 11.79
C LYS A 93 26.46 13.03 11.65
N LYS A 94 26.29 13.84 12.69
CA LYS A 94 25.48 15.08 12.62
C LYS A 94 25.91 16.03 11.50
N THR A 95 27.21 16.08 11.20
CA THR A 95 27.76 16.89 10.10
C THR A 95 27.28 16.44 8.72
N ASP A 96 26.86 15.18 8.59
CA ASP A 96 26.45 14.56 7.33
C ASP A 96 24.94 14.52 7.15
N ALA A 97 24.15 15.22 7.99
CA ALA A 97 22.69 15.21 7.91
C ALA A 97 22.15 15.58 6.51
N GLU A 98 22.73 16.59 5.87
CA GLU A 98 22.35 16.98 4.49
C GLU A 98 22.76 15.94 3.44
N ASN A 99 23.89 15.24 3.67
CA ASN A 99 24.33 14.14 2.82
C ASN A 99 23.37 12.95 2.93
N VAL A 100 22.86 12.66 4.14
CA VAL A 100 21.80 11.66 4.36
C VAL A 100 20.54 12.03 3.56
N ARG A 101 20.06 13.27 3.68
CA ARG A 101 18.88 13.72 2.93
C ARG A 101 19.08 13.58 1.42
N SER A 102 20.25 13.96 0.93
CA SER A 102 20.62 13.86 -0.48
C SER A 102 20.67 12.40 -0.97
N TYR A 103 21.15 11.48 -0.13
CA TYR A 103 21.13 10.04 -0.41
C TYR A 103 19.70 9.51 -0.59
N TYR A 104 18.79 9.85 0.33
CA TYR A 104 17.40 9.40 0.24
C TYR A 104 16.61 10.06 -0.90
N GLN A 105 16.91 11.31 -1.23
CA GLN A 105 16.38 11.95 -2.44
C GLN A 105 16.81 11.22 -3.72
N LEU A 106 18.09 10.86 -3.84
CA LEU A 106 18.59 10.09 -4.99
C LEU A 106 17.93 8.70 -5.06
N LYS A 107 17.79 8.02 -3.91
CA LYS A 107 17.12 6.73 -3.78
C LYS A 107 15.68 6.80 -4.26
N LYS A 108 14.95 7.85 -3.87
CA LYS A 108 13.56 8.10 -4.30
C LYS A 108 13.44 8.37 -5.80
N GLN A 109 14.37 9.15 -6.37
CA GLN A 109 14.34 9.51 -7.80
C GLN A 109 14.78 8.37 -8.73
N SER A 110 15.45 7.36 -8.20
CA SER A 110 16.17 6.35 -9.01
C SER A 110 15.77 4.89 -8.70
N PRO A 111 14.48 4.52 -8.65
CA PRO A 111 14.07 3.17 -8.28
C PRO A 111 14.61 2.10 -9.26
N TYR A 112 14.72 2.44 -10.56
CA TYR A 112 15.10 1.50 -11.62
C TYR A 112 16.37 1.89 -12.40
N ASN A 113 17.14 2.85 -11.90
CA ASN A 113 18.33 3.33 -12.60
C ASN A 113 19.60 2.61 -12.11
N ILE A 114 20.07 1.64 -12.91
CA ILE A 114 21.24 0.79 -12.64
C ILE A 114 22.52 1.62 -12.44
N LEU A 115 22.70 2.73 -13.16
CA LEU A 115 23.88 3.59 -13.00
C LEU A 115 23.88 4.29 -11.63
N ASN A 116 22.69 4.70 -11.16
CA ASN A 116 22.55 5.33 -9.86
C ASN A 116 22.68 4.34 -8.70
N TRP A 117 22.55 3.04 -8.94
CA TRP A 117 22.75 2.02 -7.90
C TRP A 117 24.21 1.94 -7.43
N LYS A 118 25.18 2.03 -8.35
CA LYS A 118 26.60 2.07 -7.97
C LYS A 118 26.91 3.29 -7.12
N THR A 119 26.47 4.47 -7.58
CA THR A 119 26.63 5.74 -6.88
C THR A 119 25.92 5.73 -5.51
N LEU A 120 24.72 5.15 -5.43
CA LEU A 120 24.00 4.96 -4.17
C LEU A 120 24.78 4.07 -3.21
N ASN A 121 25.31 2.95 -3.67
CA ASN A 121 26.08 2.03 -2.82
C ASN A 121 27.38 2.68 -2.31
N GLU A 122 28.11 3.39 -3.18
CA GLU A 122 29.32 4.12 -2.80
C GLU A 122 29.01 5.24 -1.80
N LYS A 123 27.96 6.04 -2.06
CA LYS A 123 27.50 7.08 -1.12
C LYS A 123 27.08 6.47 0.22
N GLY A 124 26.30 5.40 0.20
CA GLY A 124 25.82 4.73 1.42
C GLY A 124 26.97 4.19 2.26
N THR A 125 27.98 3.59 1.63
CA THR A 125 29.16 3.04 2.32
C THR A 125 29.99 4.12 3.02
N ASN A 126 30.10 5.30 2.41
CA ASN A 126 30.86 6.41 2.99
C ASN A 126 30.06 7.23 4.03
N LEU A 127 28.72 7.17 3.94
CA LEU A 127 27.82 7.99 4.73
C LEU A 127 27.42 7.33 6.06
N PHE A 128 27.22 6.01 6.04
CA PHE A 128 26.72 5.27 7.18
C PHE A 128 27.85 4.57 7.93
N GLU A 129 27.83 4.68 9.26
CA GLU A 129 28.87 4.12 10.13
C GLU A 129 28.80 2.60 10.26
N LEU A 130 27.60 2.02 10.12
CA LEU A 130 27.45 0.56 10.12
C LEU A 130 27.51 0.03 8.69
N ASN A 131 28.36 -0.98 8.48
CA ASN A 131 28.49 -1.71 7.21
C ASN A 131 27.15 -2.30 6.72
N GLN A 132 26.22 -2.58 7.63
CA GLN A 132 24.91 -3.11 7.33
C GLN A 132 23.86 -2.46 8.24
N PHE A 133 22.66 -2.27 7.69
CA PHE A 133 21.52 -1.81 8.46
C PHE A 133 21.04 -2.93 9.40
N VAL A 134 20.82 -2.59 10.66
CA VAL A 134 20.29 -3.54 11.65
C VAL A 134 18.77 -3.46 11.63
N LYS A 135 18.10 -4.56 11.27
CA LYS A 135 16.65 -4.62 11.16
C LYS A 135 16.02 -4.97 12.51
N TYR A 136 15.21 -4.06 13.06
CA TYR A 136 14.40 -4.29 14.26
C TYR A 136 12.93 -4.48 13.89
N HIS A 137 12.23 -5.32 14.66
CA HIS A 137 10.79 -5.48 14.60
C HIS A 137 10.16 -4.72 15.77
N PHE A 138 9.43 -3.65 15.48
CA PHE A 138 8.72 -2.88 16.49
C PHE A 138 7.24 -3.20 16.43
N GLU A 139 6.73 -3.74 17.52
CA GLU A 139 5.30 -4.00 17.73
C GLU A 139 4.71 -2.88 18.59
N PHE A 140 3.49 -2.46 18.30
CA PHE A 140 2.76 -1.45 19.05
C PHE A 140 1.56 -2.10 19.73
N SER A 141 1.53 -2.04 21.05
CA SER A 141 0.42 -2.55 21.85
C SER A 141 -0.63 -1.45 22.05
N PRO A 142 -1.90 -1.79 22.34
CA PRO A 142 -2.93 -0.79 22.63
C PRO A 142 -2.52 0.24 23.70
N GLU A 143 -1.77 -0.21 24.72
CA GLU A 143 -1.19 0.61 25.78
C GLU A 143 -0.30 1.75 25.25
N ASP A 144 0.34 1.56 24.08
CA ASP A 144 1.22 2.56 23.45
C ASP A 144 0.44 3.73 22.81
N PHE A 145 -0.88 3.65 22.68
CA PHE A 145 -1.68 4.67 22.01
C PHE A 145 -3.08 4.90 22.58
N GLU A 146 -3.46 4.21 23.66
CA GLU A 146 -4.74 4.41 24.35
C GLU A 146 -4.96 5.84 24.84
N ASN A 147 -3.88 6.57 25.11
CA ASN A 147 -3.90 7.96 25.58
C ASN A 147 -3.88 8.99 24.43
N ASN A 148 -3.83 8.56 23.17
CA ASN A 148 -3.89 9.47 22.03
C ASN A 148 -5.29 10.08 21.88
N PRO A 149 -5.42 11.27 21.27
CA PRO A 149 -6.73 11.87 21.01
C PRO A 149 -7.68 11.00 20.17
N GLU A 150 -7.11 10.19 19.26
CA GLU A 150 -7.82 9.25 18.38
C GLU A 150 -7.12 7.88 18.47
N PRO A 151 -7.35 7.07 19.52
CA PRO A 151 -6.67 5.78 19.74
C PRO A 151 -6.87 4.79 18.59
N GLU A 152 -7.98 4.87 17.87
CA GLU A 152 -8.29 4.05 16.69
C GLU A 152 -7.28 4.21 15.56
N LEU A 153 -6.53 5.33 15.53
CA LEU A 153 -5.49 5.59 14.52
C LEU A 153 -4.12 5.03 14.91
N GLY A 154 -3.99 4.47 16.12
CA GLY A 154 -2.78 3.80 16.60
C GLY A 154 -1.67 4.76 17.04
N SER A 155 -0.42 4.31 16.89
CA SER A 155 0.77 5.07 17.31
C SER A 155 1.12 6.24 16.39
N THR A 156 1.86 7.20 16.95
CA THR A 156 2.34 8.40 16.26
C THR A 156 3.80 8.27 15.83
N ILE A 157 4.28 9.23 15.04
CA ILE A 157 5.70 9.32 14.69
C ILE A 157 6.59 9.58 15.90
N GLU A 158 6.08 10.35 16.85
CA GLU A 158 6.78 10.59 18.12
C GLU A 158 7.09 9.28 18.83
N HIS A 159 6.09 8.39 19.00
CA HIS A 159 6.28 7.08 19.62
C HIS A 159 7.29 6.22 18.85
N LEU A 160 7.26 6.24 17.50
CA LEU A 160 8.23 5.51 16.67
C LEU A 160 9.65 6.06 16.83
N ARG A 161 9.84 7.38 16.87
CA ARG A 161 11.16 8.03 17.10
C ARG A 161 11.69 7.72 18.49
N GLU A 162 10.84 7.81 19.50
CA GLU A 162 11.19 7.46 20.89
C GLU A 162 11.63 6.01 21.01
N LYS A 163 10.83 5.08 20.45
CA LYS A 163 11.15 3.66 20.44
C LYS A 163 12.45 3.36 19.69
N THR A 164 12.68 4.03 18.57
CA THR A 164 13.93 3.96 17.80
C THR A 164 15.12 4.43 18.62
N LEU A 165 15.03 5.62 19.22
CA LEU A 165 16.09 6.20 20.04
C LEU A 165 16.38 5.33 21.27
N ALA A 166 15.34 4.90 21.98
CA ALA A 166 15.46 4.04 23.15
C ALA A 166 16.12 2.70 22.80
N THR A 167 15.78 2.12 21.66
CA THR A 167 16.40 0.89 21.15
C THR A 167 17.89 1.09 20.92
N PHE A 168 18.29 2.18 20.27
CA PHE A 168 19.69 2.51 20.07
C PHE A 168 20.44 2.77 21.38
N LEU A 169 19.89 3.59 22.27
CA LEU A 169 20.53 3.94 23.55
C LEU A 169 20.75 2.70 24.44
N ARG A 170 19.89 1.69 24.34
CA ARG A 170 20.01 0.40 25.04
C ARG A 170 20.88 -0.62 24.31
N SER A 171 21.22 -0.38 23.05
CA SER A 171 21.95 -1.33 22.22
C SER A 171 23.42 -1.47 22.63
N SER A 172 24.00 -2.65 22.35
CA SER A 172 25.44 -2.87 22.49
C SER A 172 26.28 -1.98 21.59
N ILE A 173 25.71 -1.51 20.46
CA ILE A 173 26.36 -0.58 19.53
C ILE A 173 26.65 0.74 20.24
N LYS A 174 25.65 1.33 20.92
CA LYS A 174 25.86 2.54 21.72
C LYS A 174 26.87 2.30 22.83
N ALA A 175 26.76 1.18 23.55
CA ALA A 175 27.66 0.88 24.66
C ALA A 175 29.13 0.72 24.21
N LYS A 176 29.38 0.13 23.04
CA LYS A 176 30.72 -0.19 22.55
C LYS A 176 31.38 0.95 21.78
N PHE A 177 30.63 1.66 20.95
CA PHE A 177 31.18 2.64 20.00
C PHE A 177 30.84 4.09 20.35
N TYR A 178 29.82 4.32 21.18
CA TYR A 178 29.30 5.65 21.52
C TYR A 178 29.06 5.80 23.03
N SER A 179 29.93 5.21 23.86
CA SER A 179 29.79 5.20 25.32
C SER A 179 29.73 6.60 25.91
N GLU A 180 30.54 7.52 25.38
CA GLU A 180 30.67 8.91 25.81
C GLU A 180 29.66 9.87 25.15
N LEU A 181 28.84 9.36 24.22
CA LEU A 181 27.87 10.18 23.50
C LEU A 181 26.83 10.76 24.46
N LYS A 182 26.80 12.09 24.55
CA LYS A 182 25.84 12.87 25.36
C LYS A 182 25.00 13.73 24.43
N GLY A 183 23.70 13.82 24.69
CA GLY A 183 22.81 14.78 24.02
C GLY A 183 22.27 14.37 22.66
N VAL A 184 22.01 13.07 22.43
CA VAL A 184 21.15 12.65 21.29
C VAL A 184 19.70 12.89 21.68
N SER A 185 18.97 13.66 20.88
CA SER A 185 17.55 13.96 21.09
C SER A 185 16.68 13.25 20.05
N LEU A 186 15.35 13.40 20.17
CA LEU A 186 14.40 12.89 19.18
C LEU A 186 14.53 13.56 17.80
N ASP A 187 15.10 14.77 17.75
CA ASP A 187 15.33 15.50 16.50
C ASP A 187 16.50 14.91 15.71
N ASP A 188 17.42 14.23 16.39
CA ASP A 188 18.54 13.51 15.77
C ASP A 188 18.12 12.17 15.14
N VAL A 189 16.86 11.76 15.30
CA VAL A 189 16.31 10.54 14.70
C VAL A 189 15.60 10.88 13.40
N LEU A 190 16.21 10.54 12.27
CA LEU A 190 15.59 10.67 10.96
C LEU A 190 14.81 9.40 10.63
N ILE A 191 13.52 9.54 10.33
CA ILE A 191 12.65 8.44 9.89
C ILE A 191 12.25 8.68 8.43
N PHE A 192 12.42 7.67 7.60
CA PHE A 192 12.00 7.68 6.21
C PHE A 192 10.81 6.75 6.01
N ASN A 193 9.68 7.25 5.51
CA ASN A 193 8.48 6.42 5.29
C ASN A 193 8.69 5.36 4.19
N ASN A 194 7.66 4.55 3.92
CA ASN A 194 7.73 3.51 2.90
C ASN A 194 7.95 4.07 1.46
N LYS A 195 7.72 5.38 1.26
CA LYS A 195 8.01 6.10 0.01
C LYS A 195 9.41 6.72 -0.03
N THR A 196 10.29 6.40 0.93
CA THR A 196 11.66 6.94 1.04
C THR A 196 11.68 8.46 1.29
N GLU A 197 10.64 9.00 1.92
CA GLU A 197 10.52 10.43 2.26
C GLU A 197 10.80 10.65 3.75
N GLU A 198 11.60 11.66 4.06
CA GLU A 198 11.86 12.06 5.46
C GLU A 198 10.57 12.58 6.10
N VAL A 199 10.17 11.95 7.21
CA VAL A 199 9.06 12.43 8.04
C VAL A 199 9.62 13.45 9.01
N LYS A 200 9.45 14.75 8.70
CA LYS A 200 9.99 15.86 9.50
C LYS A 200 9.41 15.90 10.92
N PRO A 201 10.15 16.46 11.91
CA PRO A 201 9.67 16.61 13.28
C PRO A 201 8.33 17.35 13.43
N SER A 202 7.98 18.22 12.46
CA SER A 202 6.67 18.89 12.41
C SER A 202 5.48 17.93 12.35
N HIS A 203 5.70 16.66 11.97
CA HIS A 203 4.68 15.61 11.89
C HIS A 203 4.74 14.62 13.05
N ASN A 204 5.43 14.94 14.16
CA ASN A 204 5.54 14.02 15.31
C ASN A 204 4.18 13.56 15.86
N LYS A 205 3.19 14.45 15.88
CA LYS A 205 1.83 14.16 16.32
C LYS A 205 0.97 13.42 15.28
N THR A 206 1.50 13.21 14.08
CA THR A 206 0.77 12.52 13.02
C THR A 206 0.87 11.00 13.22
N TYR A 207 -0.25 10.31 13.02
CA TYR A 207 -0.34 8.86 13.09
C TYR A 207 0.43 8.18 11.95
N LEU A 208 1.03 7.03 12.23
CA LEU A 208 1.83 6.27 11.26
C LEU A 208 1.06 5.94 9.98
N SER A 209 -0.22 5.55 10.13
CA SER A 209 -1.12 5.24 9.02
C SER A 209 -1.34 6.43 8.06
N LYS A 210 -1.26 7.68 8.54
CA LYS A 210 -1.50 8.89 7.74
C LYS A 210 -0.29 9.35 6.91
N ILE A 211 0.86 8.73 7.06
CA ILE A 211 2.14 9.14 6.43
C ILE A 211 2.84 8.01 5.69
N HIS A 212 2.06 7.02 5.24
CA HIS A 212 2.55 5.86 4.50
C HIS A 212 3.53 4.99 5.31
N ILE A 213 3.22 4.79 6.59
CA ILE A 213 3.86 3.77 7.43
C ILE A 213 2.77 2.84 7.94
N GLU A 214 2.62 1.72 7.25
CA GLU A 214 1.59 0.72 7.51
C GLU A 214 2.16 -0.54 8.15
N THR A 215 1.29 -1.38 8.70
CA THR A 215 1.67 -2.66 9.32
C THR A 215 2.52 -3.49 8.36
N GLY A 216 3.66 -3.99 8.86
CA GLY A 216 4.58 -4.85 8.11
C GLY A 216 5.50 -4.11 7.12
N ASN A 217 5.39 -2.78 7.00
CA ASN A 217 6.31 -2.00 6.17
C ASN A 217 7.76 -2.11 6.70
N VAL A 218 8.73 -1.98 5.79
CA VAL A 218 10.15 -1.90 6.11
C VAL A 218 10.63 -0.48 5.82
N ILE A 219 10.89 0.27 6.88
CA ILE A 219 11.32 1.67 6.81
C ILE A 219 12.78 1.82 7.26
N ASP A 220 13.38 2.95 6.90
CA ASP A 220 14.74 3.26 7.33
C ASP A 220 14.73 4.32 8.43
N GLY A 221 15.51 4.08 9.48
CA GLY A 221 15.74 5.03 10.57
C GLY A 221 17.23 5.33 10.71
N ILE A 222 17.61 6.60 10.65
CA ILE A 222 19.01 7.03 10.78
C ILE A 222 19.15 7.85 12.06
N ILE A 223 20.11 7.48 12.90
CA ILE A 223 20.43 8.23 14.11
C ILE A 223 21.66 9.08 13.84
N LEU A 224 21.52 10.39 14.06
CA LEU A 224 22.59 11.36 13.92
C LEU A 224 23.37 11.46 15.23
N VAL A 225 24.66 11.13 15.19
CA VAL A 225 25.57 11.14 16.34
C VAL A 225 26.67 12.19 16.22
#